data_AF-A0A2G1WCI8-F1
#
_entry.id   AF-A0A2G1WCI8-F1
#
_cell.length_a   1.000
_cell.length_b   1.000
_cell.length_c   1.000
_cell.angle_alpha   90.00
_cell.angle_beta   90.00
_cell.angle_gamma   90.00
#
_symmetry.space_group_name_H-M   'P 1'
#
loop_
_entity.id
_entity.type
_entity.pdbx_description
1 polymer ?
#
loop_
_entity_poly.entity_id
_entity_poly.type
_entity_poly.pdbx_seq_one_letter_code
_entity_poly.pdbx_strand_id
1 'polypeptide(L)'
;MSDPAWHHLPHDPRSFFDLAEDFDRRDLKRAYGKLIRQFKPETHPQEFQRIRAAYEQLENAERYGRSQTESQNAADAWKSGAASEPQPKSDTSPSEIPDTSGGRPAPIRPAAPVSPVDEAIAKPRESYVRLSQKHSRTPLEYYILAVLSDLLVKPSEKNPKQRPQFLQWLLDGLQEHPQEPGLISLVAGTLRGDVPDDQIVTLLPRIAKAIRSSMFYRLTEPLWERLLIDQPFEVFERLIQECESHLRQGDPRARLAFYLRILRTAIWTAPPEWTQSHLETLSAQAADLDDSMQNDLEFVELLHSYLSSTKPSESALPARATMESFLRTYCTGDGPVATAEMARCLDEIARDSHGVQASFPINQDSDDHSLFLLMMMATSDLAETTGVIAPSPDEQKNNRQAVSCLRDLKSTLEDIGNRVSWMDSTYKWLPFAGIFLLYGFVLSFTWAMSLVVFDQLLTSSNGSVISVLILIGGLIAFPIFYFRWFFPKYLAERAENARQKYFATCYTKRWRGRLFRYVQSCGESPSESLTRLNEAAAFHDDTNWMNLVLGFCHGDLGLLIFARAQLFVG
;
A
#
# COMPACT_ATOMS: atom_id res chain seq x y z
N MET A 1 24.18 -18.96 9.35
CA MET A 1 23.37 -18.35 8.28
C MET A 1 24.22 -18.40 7.03
N SER A 2 23.74 -19.09 6.00
CA SER A 2 24.50 -19.36 4.77
C SER A 2 24.74 -18.07 4.01
N ASP A 3 25.91 -17.91 3.40
CA ASP A 3 26.18 -16.82 2.46
C ASP A 3 25.11 -16.81 1.35
N PRO A 4 24.65 -15.63 0.90
CA PRO A 4 23.70 -15.56 -0.21
C PRO A 4 24.29 -16.25 -1.45
N ALA A 5 23.45 -16.94 -2.20
CA ALA A 5 23.87 -17.69 -3.38
C ALA A 5 24.10 -16.77 -4.59
N TRP A 6 25.10 -15.89 -4.50
CA TRP A 6 25.45 -14.84 -5.47
C TRP A 6 25.68 -15.34 -6.90
N HIS A 7 25.96 -16.63 -7.07
CA HIS A 7 26.14 -17.28 -8.36
C HIS A 7 24.83 -17.39 -9.17
N HIS A 8 23.68 -17.32 -8.51
CA HIS A 8 22.40 -17.26 -9.19
C HIS A 8 22.16 -15.91 -9.85
N LEU A 9 22.70 -14.80 -9.34
CA LEU A 9 22.51 -13.49 -9.96
C LEU A 9 23.48 -13.25 -11.14
N PRO A 10 23.02 -12.63 -12.25
CA PRO A 10 21.67 -12.09 -12.50
C PRO A 10 20.66 -13.08 -13.10
N HIS A 11 21.04 -14.35 -13.28
CA HIS A 11 20.34 -15.31 -14.15
C HIS A 11 19.10 -15.96 -13.53
N ASP A 12 19.12 -16.21 -12.23
CA ASP A 12 18.03 -16.80 -11.46
C ASP A 12 17.78 -16.02 -10.16
N PRO A 13 17.14 -14.85 -10.25
CA PRO A 13 16.76 -14.08 -9.08
C PRO A 13 15.89 -14.85 -8.08
N ARG A 14 15.01 -15.76 -8.55
CA ARG A 14 14.08 -16.50 -7.67
C ARG A 14 14.85 -17.39 -6.70
N SER A 15 15.79 -18.17 -7.21
CA SER A 15 16.64 -19.04 -6.38
C SER A 15 17.61 -18.23 -5.51
N PHE A 16 18.05 -17.05 -5.96
CA PHE A 16 18.83 -16.14 -5.12
C PHE A 16 18.05 -15.67 -3.87
N PHE A 17 16.77 -15.35 -4.03
CA PHE A 17 15.89 -14.97 -2.92
C PHE A 17 15.29 -16.17 -2.15
N ASP A 18 15.59 -17.41 -2.56
CA ASP A 18 15.05 -18.64 -1.97
C ASP A 18 13.50 -18.67 -1.97
N LEU A 19 12.90 -18.24 -3.09
CA LEU A 19 11.45 -18.14 -3.25
C LEU A 19 10.84 -19.41 -3.86
N ALA A 20 9.64 -19.79 -3.39
CA ALA A 20 8.86 -20.90 -3.92
C ALA A 20 8.42 -20.67 -5.39
N GLU A 21 7.93 -21.70 -6.08
CA GLU A 21 7.50 -21.53 -7.49
C GLU A 21 6.28 -20.63 -7.62
N ASP A 22 5.40 -20.61 -6.63
CA ASP A 22 4.14 -19.87 -6.54
C ASP A 22 4.24 -18.67 -5.58
N PHE A 23 5.45 -18.14 -5.38
CA PHE A 23 5.67 -17.00 -4.48
C PHE A 23 4.79 -15.80 -4.88
N ASP A 24 4.27 -15.10 -3.88
CA ASP A 24 3.52 -13.86 -4.07
C ASP A 24 4.47 -12.64 -3.95
N ARG A 25 4.04 -11.48 -4.44
CA ARG A 25 4.79 -10.21 -4.36
C ARG A 25 5.24 -9.89 -2.91
N ARG A 26 4.43 -10.30 -1.93
CA ARG A 26 4.73 -10.16 -0.50
C ARG A 26 5.96 -10.96 -0.07
N ASP A 27 6.11 -12.18 -0.57
CA ASP A 27 7.25 -13.05 -0.25
C ASP A 27 8.55 -12.49 -0.85
N LEU A 28 8.49 -11.99 -2.09
CA LEU A 28 9.59 -11.31 -2.75
C LEU A 28 10.07 -10.08 -1.96
N LYS A 29 9.13 -9.23 -1.53
CA LYS A 29 9.42 -8.03 -0.73
C LYS A 29 10.10 -8.37 0.61
N ARG A 30 9.63 -9.41 1.31
CA ARG A 30 10.23 -9.87 2.57
C ARG A 30 11.66 -10.40 2.37
N ALA A 31 11.88 -11.21 1.33
CA ALA A 31 13.20 -11.76 1.01
C ALA A 31 14.20 -10.64 0.65
N TYR A 32 13.76 -9.66 -0.15
CA TYR A 32 14.53 -8.47 -0.47
C TYR A 32 14.89 -7.66 0.77
N GLY A 33 13.91 -7.37 1.63
CA GLY A 33 14.09 -6.69 2.92
C GLY A 33 15.17 -7.27 3.81
N LYS A 34 15.19 -8.60 3.92
CA LYS A 34 16.19 -9.33 4.70
C LYS A 34 17.61 -9.12 4.17
N LEU A 35 17.77 -9.11 2.84
CA LEU A 35 19.07 -8.97 2.21
C LEU A 35 19.59 -7.53 2.25
N ILE A 36 18.76 -6.51 2.05
CA ILE A 36 19.20 -5.10 2.11
C ILE A 36 19.59 -4.65 3.52
N ARG A 37 19.06 -5.31 4.56
CA ARG A 37 19.51 -5.11 5.95
C ARG A 37 20.95 -5.57 6.17
N GLN A 38 21.35 -6.65 5.51
CA GLN A 38 22.69 -7.21 5.58
C GLN A 38 23.65 -6.45 4.65
N PHE A 39 23.22 -6.15 3.42
CA PHE A 39 24.03 -5.47 2.40
C PHE A 39 23.60 -4.00 2.27
N LYS A 40 24.01 -3.18 3.25
CA LYS A 40 23.70 -1.74 3.25
C LYS A 40 24.44 -1.01 2.12
N PRO A 41 23.83 0.00 1.48
CA PRO A 41 24.45 0.72 0.37
C PRO A 41 25.76 1.43 0.76
N GLU A 42 25.89 1.84 2.02
CA GLU A 42 27.10 2.53 2.52
C GLU A 42 28.31 1.58 2.65
N THR A 43 28.08 0.31 2.96
CA THR A 43 29.15 -0.67 3.19
C THR A 43 29.33 -1.65 2.03
N HIS A 44 28.28 -1.89 1.25
CA HIS A 44 28.21 -2.87 0.16
C HIS A 44 27.44 -2.32 -1.06
N PRO A 45 27.93 -1.25 -1.72
CA PRO A 45 27.20 -0.57 -2.79
C PRO A 45 26.97 -1.46 -4.03
N GLN A 46 27.94 -2.30 -4.40
CA GLN A 46 27.85 -3.16 -5.59
C GLN A 46 26.88 -4.33 -5.37
N GLU A 47 26.96 -4.96 -4.20
CA GLU A 47 26.06 -6.04 -3.78
C GLU A 47 24.62 -5.53 -3.67
N PHE A 48 24.43 -4.35 -3.08
CA PHE A 48 23.13 -3.70 -2.97
C PHE A 48 22.51 -3.45 -4.36
N GLN A 49 23.28 -2.92 -5.31
CA GLN A 49 22.81 -2.72 -6.69
C GLN A 49 22.39 -4.02 -7.36
N ARG A 50 23.15 -5.12 -7.17
CA ARG A 50 22.81 -6.43 -7.72
C ARG A 50 21.53 -7.01 -7.12
N ILE A 51 21.35 -6.89 -5.80
CA ILE A 51 20.14 -7.32 -5.11
C ILE A 51 18.93 -6.52 -5.60
N ARG A 52 19.06 -5.19 -5.72
CA ARG A 52 18.01 -4.31 -6.22
C ARG A 52 17.61 -4.64 -7.65
N ALA A 53 18.59 -4.83 -8.54
CA ALA A 53 18.33 -5.19 -9.93
C ALA A 53 17.54 -6.50 -10.06
N ALA A 54 17.86 -7.49 -9.21
CA ALA A 54 17.19 -8.78 -9.15
C ALA A 54 15.75 -8.68 -8.62
N TYR A 55 15.53 -7.86 -7.58
CA TYR A 55 14.20 -7.60 -7.03
C TYR A 55 13.29 -6.94 -8.07
N GLU A 56 13.73 -5.85 -8.69
CA GLU A 56 12.95 -5.14 -9.71
C GLU A 56 12.68 -6.03 -10.94
N GLN A 57 13.58 -6.96 -11.27
CA GLN A 57 13.35 -7.94 -12.35
C GLN A 57 12.19 -8.89 -12.03
N LEU A 58 12.14 -9.43 -10.82
CA LEU A 58 11.06 -10.32 -10.38
C LEU A 58 9.75 -9.55 -10.19
N GLU A 59 9.79 -8.36 -9.61
CA GLU A 59 8.59 -7.53 -9.43
C GLU A 59 7.96 -7.15 -10.78
N ASN A 60 8.78 -6.76 -11.76
CA ASN A 60 8.31 -6.50 -13.13
C ASN A 60 7.82 -7.77 -13.83
N ALA A 61 8.38 -8.95 -13.52
CA ALA A 61 7.93 -10.21 -14.08
C ALA A 61 6.58 -10.66 -13.49
N GLU A 62 6.32 -10.42 -12.20
CA GLU A 62 5.00 -10.65 -11.60
C GLU A 62 3.95 -9.72 -12.24
N ARG A 63 4.22 -8.41 -12.32
CA ARG A 63 3.24 -7.41 -12.79
C ARG A 63 2.86 -7.54 -14.27
N TYR A 64 3.81 -7.87 -15.14
CA TYR A 64 3.57 -8.01 -16.58
C TYR A 64 3.32 -9.47 -17.01
N GLY A 65 3.21 -10.39 -16.05
CA GLY A 65 3.07 -11.82 -16.28
C GLY A 65 4.43 -12.55 -16.36
N ARG A 66 4.51 -13.72 -15.71
CA ARG A 66 5.72 -14.55 -15.63
C ARG A 66 6.17 -15.02 -17.01
N SER A 67 7.07 -14.28 -17.63
CA SER A 67 7.99 -14.86 -18.60
C SER A 67 9.30 -15.26 -17.91
N GLN A 68 9.17 -16.24 -17.02
CA GLN A 68 10.30 -16.86 -16.31
C GLN A 68 11.22 -17.59 -17.31
N THR A 69 10.62 -18.11 -18.38
CA THR A 69 11.30 -18.69 -19.54
C THR A 69 12.18 -17.66 -20.26
N GLU A 70 11.74 -16.39 -20.40
CA GLU A 70 12.57 -15.34 -21.01
C GLU A 70 13.83 -15.03 -20.20
N SER A 71 13.75 -14.97 -18.86
CA SER A 71 14.95 -14.65 -18.05
C SER A 71 15.99 -15.78 -18.02
N GLN A 72 15.55 -17.05 -17.96
CA GLN A 72 16.43 -18.21 -18.08
C GLN A 72 17.00 -18.32 -19.51
N ASN A 73 16.17 -18.10 -20.53
CA ASN A 73 16.62 -18.08 -21.92
C ASN A 73 17.60 -16.92 -22.21
N ALA A 74 17.47 -15.77 -21.54
CA ALA A 74 18.41 -14.64 -21.67
C ALA A 74 19.84 -15.01 -21.24
N ALA A 75 19.94 -15.78 -20.14
CA ALA A 75 21.21 -16.25 -19.58
C ALA A 75 21.90 -17.30 -20.46
N ASP A 76 21.09 -18.16 -21.09
CA ASP A 76 21.56 -19.28 -21.90
C ASP A 76 21.73 -18.93 -23.38
N ALA A 77 21.05 -17.91 -23.90
CA ALA A 77 21.11 -17.50 -25.30
C ALA A 77 22.52 -17.07 -25.77
N TRP A 78 23.44 -16.82 -24.84
CA TRP A 78 24.74 -16.22 -25.11
C TRP A 78 25.92 -17.09 -24.67
N LYS A 79 25.64 -18.27 -24.09
CA LYS A 79 26.67 -19.28 -23.80
C LYS A 79 27.09 -19.96 -25.10
N SER A 80 28.34 -19.76 -25.50
CA SER A 80 28.90 -20.41 -26.69
C SER A 80 28.92 -21.92 -26.51
N GLY A 81 28.26 -22.65 -27.42
CA GLY A 81 28.54 -24.07 -27.67
C GLY A 81 27.40 -25.05 -27.43
N ALA A 82 26.24 -24.84 -28.04
CA ALA A 82 25.44 -25.97 -28.51
C ALA A 82 24.96 -25.64 -29.92
N ALA A 83 25.71 -26.13 -30.91
CA ALA A 83 25.17 -26.28 -32.24
C ALA A 83 23.80 -26.95 -32.08
N SER A 84 22.76 -26.33 -32.64
CA SER A 84 21.49 -26.99 -32.87
C SER A 84 21.79 -28.27 -33.66
N GLU A 85 21.89 -29.41 -32.98
CA GLU A 85 21.89 -30.70 -33.65
C GLU A 85 20.57 -30.78 -34.41
N PRO A 86 20.60 -30.95 -35.75
CA PRO A 86 19.39 -31.23 -36.49
C PRO A 86 18.80 -32.53 -35.92
N GLN A 87 17.54 -32.50 -35.49
CA GLN A 87 16.81 -33.69 -35.08
C GLN A 87 17.06 -34.83 -36.10
N PRO A 88 17.52 -36.02 -35.65
CA PRO A 88 17.65 -37.14 -36.56
C PRO A 88 16.24 -37.59 -36.93
N LYS A 89 15.90 -37.42 -38.21
CA LYS A 89 14.78 -38.13 -38.82
C LYS A 89 14.99 -39.63 -38.57
N SER A 90 14.08 -40.20 -37.82
CA SER A 90 13.91 -41.64 -37.65
C SER A 90 13.56 -42.28 -38.99
N ASP A 91 14.46 -43.11 -39.51
CA ASP A 91 14.15 -44.18 -40.47
C ASP A 91 15.09 -45.38 -40.23
N THR A 92 14.49 -46.42 -39.66
CA THR A 92 14.58 -47.86 -39.98
C THR A 92 15.93 -48.58 -40.22
N SER A 93 16.14 -49.53 -39.29
CA SER A 93 16.65 -50.92 -39.42
C SER A 93 18.15 -51.26 -39.42
N PRO A 94 18.52 -52.39 -38.76
CA PRO A 94 19.91 -52.79 -38.50
C PRO A 94 20.45 -53.77 -39.54
N SER A 95 21.75 -53.69 -39.84
CA SER A 95 22.49 -54.80 -40.46
C SER A 95 23.91 -54.85 -39.90
N GLU A 96 24.37 -56.09 -39.77
CA GLU A 96 25.51 -56.59 -39.01
C GLU A 96 26.92 -56.18 -39.54
N ILE A 97 27.89 -56.42 -38.66
CA ILE A 97 29.35 -56.22 -38.63
C ILE A 97 30.10 -57.09 -39.69
N PRO A 98 31.45 -57.09 -39.90
CA PRO A 98 32.51 -56.06 -40.05
C PRO A 98 33.36 -56.17 -41.36
N ASP A 99 34.37 -55.30 -41.45
CA ASP A 99 35.71 -55.47 -42.06
C ASP A 99 35.86 -55.47 -43.60
N THR A 100 36.52 -54.44 -44.14
CA THR A 100 37.93 -54.57 -44.59
C THR A 100 38.57 -53.22 -44.95
N SER A 101 39.87 -53.19 -44.72
CA SER A 101 40.88 -52.16 -44.98
C SER A 101 40.88 -51.52 -46.38
N GLY A 102 41.06 -50.20 -46.41
CA GLY A 102 41.40 -49.44 -47.62
C GLY A 102 41.85 -48.02 -47.28
N GLY A 103 43.17 -47.79 -47.26
CA GLY A 103 43.77 -46.49 -46.99
C GLY A 103 43.40 -45.44 -48.04
N ARG A 104 42.97 -44.27 -47.58
CA ARG A 104 42.88 -43.04 -48.38
C ARG A 104 43.22 -41.83 -47.49
N PRO A 105 43.94 -40.80 -48.00
CA PRO A 105 44.38 -39.68 -47.17
C PRO A 105 43.18 -38.90 -46.66
N ALA A 106 43.20 -38.54 -45.38
CA ALA A 106 42.18 -37.72 -44.76
C ALA A 106 42.02 -36.39 -45.54
N PRO A 107 40.79 -35.96 -45.89
CA PRO A 107 40.57 -34.62 -46.39
C PRO A 107 40.91 -33.62 -45.27
N ILE A 108 41.64 -32.57 -45.64
CA ILE A 108 41.93 -31.42 -44.79
C ILE A 108 40.61 -30.98 -44.14
N ARG A 109 40.49 -31.16 -42.83
CA ARG A 109 39.38 -30.60 -42.04
C ARG A 109 39.38 -29.09 -42.28
N PRO A 110 38.29 -28.48 -42.79
CA PRO A 110 38.15 -27.04 -42.73
C PRO A 110 38.30 -26.62 -41.27
N ALA A 111 39.13 -25.60 -41.00
CA ALA A 111 39.24 -25.00 -39.68
C ALA A 111 37.82 -24.69 -39.17
N ALA A 112 37.53 -25.09 -37.92
CA ALA A 112 36.24 -24.83 -37.31
C ALA A 112 35.91 -23.32 -37.44
N PRO A 113 34.65 -22.95 -37.75
CA PRO A 113 34.28 -21.55 -37.84
C PRO A 113 34.61 -20.88 -36.50
N VAL A 114 35.48 -19.87 -36.55
CA VAL A 114 35.90 -19.08 -35.39
C VAL A 114 34.64 -18.45 -34.80
N SER A 115 34.47 -18.55 -33.48
CA SER A 115 33.33 -17.92 -32.81
C SER A 115 33.34 -16.41 -33.10
N PRO A 116 32.20 -15.78 -33.42
CA PRO A 116 32.12 -14.33 -33.66
C PRO A 116 32.69 -13.50 -32.51
N VAL A 117 32.61 -14.02 -31.28
CA VAL A 117 33.16 -13.39 -30.07
C VAL A 117 34.69 -13.45 -30.08
N ASP A 118 35.27 -14.61 -30.38
CA ASP A 118 36.73 -14.79 -30.42
C ASP A 118 37.38 -13.91 -31.50
N GLU A 119 36.70 -13.76 -32.64
CA GLU A 119 37.12 -12.87 -33.72
C GLU A 119 37.01 -11.38 -33.32
N ALA A 120 35.95 -11.00 -32.60
CA ALA A 120 35.77 -9.63 -32.10
C ALA A 120 36.85 -9.26 -31.06
N ILE A 121 37.26 -10.20 -30.21
CA ILE A 121 38.35 -10.02 -29.24
C ILE A 121 39.70 -9.91 -29.95
N ALA A 122 39.96 -10.78 -30.93
CA ALA A 122 41.22 -10.79 -31.67
C ALA A 122 41.41 -9.54 -32.54
N LYS A 123 40.34 -9.05 -33.18
CA LYS A 123 40.39 -7.94 -34.15
C LYS A 123 39.20 -6.98 -34.02
N PRO A 124 39.15 -6.15 -32.95
CA PRO A 124 37.95 -5.36 -32.63
C PRO A 124 37.57 -4.34 -33.71
N ARG A 125 38.53 -3.61 -34.31
CA ARG A 125 38.23 -2.59 -35.34
C ARG A 125 37.74 -3.18 -36.65
N GLU A 126 38.37 -4.24 -37.13
CA GLU A 126 37.98 -4.92 -38.37
C GLU A 126 36.58 -5.55 -38.22
N SER A 127 36.34 -6.19 -37.07
CA SER A 127 35.06 -6.79 -36.72
C SER A 127 33.94 -5.74 -36.64
N TYR A 128 34.20 -4.56 -36.04
CA TYR A 128 33.22 -3.46 -36.00
C TYR A 128 32.83 -2.97 -37.40
N VAL A 129 33.82 -2.70 -38.28
CA VAL A 129 33.53 -2.23 -39.65
C VAL A 129 32.75 -3.30 -40.42
N ARG A 130 33.18 -4.56 -40.37
CA ARG A 130 32.51 -5.67 -41.06
C ARG A 130 31.07 -5.84 -40.59
N LEU A 131 30.85 -5.91 -39.27
CA LEU A 131 29.52 -6.11 -38.70
C LEU A 131 28.62 -4.88 -38.94
N SER A 132 29.16 -3.66 -38.91
CA SER A 132 28.38 -2.45 -39.19
C SER A 132 27.84 -2.39 -40.62
N GLN A 133 28.53 -2.99 -41.59
CA GLN A 133 28.13 -3.00 -43.00
C GLN A 133 27.21 -4.18 -43.37
N LYS A 134 27.12 -5.21 -42.52
CA LYS A 134 26.31 -6.41 -42.76
C LYS A 134 24.81 -6.06 -42.75
N HIS A 135 24.04 -6.52 -43.74
CA HIS A 135 22.60 -6.19 -43.83
C HIS A 135 21.70 -7.00 -42.88
N SER A 136 22.05 -8.25 -42.57
CA SER A 136 21.31 -9.08 -41.60
C SER A 136 22.27 -9.57 -40.52
N ARG A 137 21.89 -9.36 -39.26
CA ARG A 137 22.74 -9.67 -38.11
C ARG A 137 22.04 -10.63 -37.17
N THR A 138 22.81 -11.50 -36.53
CA THR A 138 22.29 -12.31 -35.42
C THR A 138 22.17 -11.45 -34.16
N PRO A 139 21.35 -11.85 -33.17
CA PRO A 139 21.29 -11.17 -31.88
C PRO A 139 22.69 -10.99 -31.27
N LEU A 140 23.52 -12.05 -31.32
CA LEU A 140 24.91 -12.02 -30.87
C LEU A 140 25.76 -10.93 -31.51
N GLU A 141 25.60 -10.74 -32.82
CA GLU A 141 26.32 -9.71 -33.57
C GLU A 141 25.88 -8.29 -33.19
N TYR A 142 24.61 -8.08 -32.82
CA TYR A 142 24.12 -6.77 -32.33
C TYR A 142 24.74 -6.37 -31.01
N TYR A 143 24.85 -7.30 -30.06
CA TYR A 143 25.55 -7.04 -28.79
C TYR A 143 27.04 -6.81 -28.99
N ILE A 144 27.70 -7.61 -29.83
CA ILE A 144 29.12 -7.40 -30.16
C ILE A 144 29.31 -5.99 -30.75
N LEU A 145 28.43 -5.56 -31.66
CA LEU A 145 28.44 -4.20 -32.19
C LEU A 145 28.21 -3.15 -31.11
N ALA A 146 27.25 -3.37 -30.21
CA ALA A 146 26.97 -2.47 -29.11
C ALA A 146 28.23 -2.28 -28.24
N VAL A 147 28.85 -3.37 -27.78
CA VAL A 147 30.09 -3.34 -26.97
C VAL A 147 31.25 -2.69 -27.73
N LEU A 148 31.49 -3.11 -28.97
CA LEU A 148 32.57 -2.56 -29.79
C LEU A 148 32.36 -1.07 -30.09
N SER A 149 31.11 -0.63 -30.27
CA SER A 149 30.80 0.78 -30.51
C SER A 149 31.18 1.66 -29.33
N ASP A 150 31.02 1.17 -28.10
CA ASP A 150 31.39 1.92 -26.91
C ASP A 150 32.90 1.91 -26.66
N LEU A 151 33.59 0.83 -27.02
CA LEU A 151 35.05 0.73 -26.89
C LEU A 151 35.81 1.51 -27.98
N LEU A 152 35.32 1.54 -29.22
CA LEU A 152 36.11 1.96 -30.39
C LEU A 152 35.78 3.34 -30.94
N VAL A 153 34.51 3.74 -30.90
CA VAL A 153 34.17 5.13 -31.15
C VAL A 153 34.85 5.91 -30.00
N LYS A 154 35.17 7.20 -30.10
CA LYS A 154 35.47 8.08 -28.95
C LYS A 154 34.41 9.21 -28.93
N PRO A 155 33.96 9.71 -27.77
CA PRO A 155 33.08 10.87 -27.74
C PRO A 155 33.80 12.02 -28.46
N SER A 156 33.14 12.67 -29.42
CA SER A 156 33.75 13.78 -30.15
C SER A 156 33.89 14.99 -29.23
N GLU A 157 35.04 15.66 -29.22
CA GLU A 157 35.29 16.92 -28.46
C GLU A 157 34.26 18.03 -28.76
N LYS A 158 33.57 17.96 -29.91
CA LYS A 158 32.53 18.93 -30.29
C LYS A 158 31.14 18.65 -29.73
N ASN A 159 30.86 17.44 -29.26
CA ASN A 159 29.59 17.04 -28.64
C ASN A 159 29.88 16.01 -27.52
N PRO A 160 30.32 16.46 -26.33
CA PRO A 160 30.61 15.57 -25.21
C PRO A 160 29.38 14.77 -24.72
N LYS A 161 28.17 15.16 -25.13
CA LYS A 161 26.89 14.48 -24.81
C LYS A 161 26.49 13.36 -25.78
N GLN A 162 27.22 13.14 -26.88
CA GLN A 162 26.85 12.13 -27.89
C GLN A 162 27.49 10.78 -27.57
N ARG A 163 26.83 10.02 -26.69
CA ARG A 163 26.91 8.56 -26.50
C ARG A 163 25.71 8.08 -25.69
N PRO A 164 25.07 6.95 -26.05
CA PRO A 164 25.74 5.70 -26.44
C PRO A 164 25.23 5.07 -27.75
N GLN A 165 26.12 4.71 -28.69
CA GLN A 165 25.76 3.81 -29.80
C GLN A 165 25.33 2.43 -29.27
N PHE A 166 25.77 2.07 -28.06
CA PHE A 166 25.41 0.82 -27.39
C PHE A 166 23.89 0.59 -27.37
N LEU A 167 23.13 1.50 -26.75
CA LEU A 167 21.67 1.37 -26.67
C LEU A 167 21.02 1.39 -28.06
N GLN A 168 21.51 2.22 -28.98
CA GLN A 168 21.00 2.28 -30.35
C GLN A 168 21.14 0.92 -31.06
N TRP A 169 22.31 0.29 -30.98
CA TRP A 169 22.53 -1.04 -31.58
C TRP A 169 21.67 -2.13 -30.94
N LEU A 170 21.43 -2.06 -29.62
CA LEU A 170 20.52 -2.99 -28.96
C LEU A 170 19.06 -2.77 -29.40
N LEU A 171 18.62 -1.52 -29.55
CA LEU A 171 17.27 -1.20 -30.03
C LEU A 171 17.08 -1.61 -31.50
N ASP A 172 18.08 -1.39 -32.35
CA ASP A 172 18.07 -1.86 -33.74
C ASP A 172 18.01 -3.40 -33.78
N GLY A 173 18.74 -4.08 -32.87
CA GLY A 173 18.67 -5.52 -32.69
C GLY A 173 17.30 -6.03 -32.27
N LEU A 174 16.64 -5.36 -31.30
CA LEU A 174 15.28 -5.70 -30.90
C LEU A 174 14.24 -5.39 -31.97
N GLN A 175 14.49 -4.43 -32.86
CA GLN A 175 13.60 -4.17 -33.99
C GLN A 175 13.63 -5.34 -34.99
N GLU A 176 14.78 -5.96 -35.20
CA GLU A 176 14.92 -7.15 -36.06
C GLU A 176 14.58 -8.46 -35.35
N HIS A 177 14.83 -8.56 -34.04
CA HIS A 177 14.61 -9.76 -33.21
C HIS A 177 13.79 -9.42 -31.94
N PRO A 178 12.47 -9.16 -32.05
CA PRO A 178 11.67 -8.58 -30.97
C PRO A 178 11.45 -9.45 -29.72
N GLN A 179 11.67 -10.76 -29.83
CA GLN A 179 11.44 -11.73 -28.76
C GLN A 179 12.75 -12.31 -28.21
N GLU A 180 13.92 -11.75 -28.57
CA GLU A 180 15.18 -12.30 -28.11
C GLU A 180 15.47 -11.86 -26.65
N PRO A 181 15.52 -12.82 -25.71
CA PRO A 181 15.51 -12.51 -24.29
C PRO A 181 16.78 -11.81 -23.78
N GLY A 182 17.95 -12.07 -24.37
CA GLY A 182 19.19 -11.44 -23.94
C GLY A 182 19.28 -9.96 -24.28
N LEU A 183 18.87 -9.56 -25.49
CA LEU A 183 18.76 -8.17 -25.91
C LEU A 183 17.73 -7.43 -25.05
N ILE A 184 16.60 -8.07 -24.73
CA ILE A 184 15.58 -7.51 -23.82
C ILE A 184 16.20 -7.21 -22.45
N SER A 185 16.92 -8.19 -21.87
CA SER A 185 17.59 -8.05 -20.57
C SER A 185 18.65 -6.93 -20.57
N LEU A 186 19.47 -6.86 -21.62
CA LEU A 186 20.51 -5.83 -21.78
C LEU A 186 19.90 -4.43 -21.92
N VAL A 187 18.84 -4.28 -22.73
CA VAL A 187 18.12 -3.00 -22.84
C VAL A 187 17.50 -2.61 -21.52
N ALA A 188 16.80 -3.52 -20.84
CA ALA A 188 16.21 -3.25 -19.53
C ALA A 188 17.27 -2.78 -18.50
N GLY A 189 18.41 -3.47 -18.44
CA GLY A 189 19.52 -3.09 -17.57
C GLY A 189 20.08 -1.70 -17.89
N THR A 190 20.28 -1.41 -19.18
CA THR A 190 20.81 -0.11 -19.64
C THR A 190 19.85 1.04 -19.29
N LEU A 191 18.55 0.87 -19.54
CA LEU A 191 17.54 1.90 -19.27
C LEU A 191 17.38 2.18 -17.78
N ARG A 192 17.63 1.20 -16.92
CA ARG A 192 17.56 1.34 -15.47
C ARG A 192 18.74 2.13 -14.88
N GLY A 193 19.96 1.88 -15.35
CA GLY A 193 21.18 2.40 -14.70
C GLY A 193 21.92 3.51 -15.44
N ASP A 194 21.96 3.45 -16.77
CA ASP A 194 22.97 4.18 -17.55
C ASP A 194 22.44 5.42 -18.28
N VAL A 195 21.12 5.66 -18.21
CA VAL A 195 20.47 6.79 -18.90
C VAL A 195 20.44 8.02 -17.99
N PRO A 196 21.05 9.16 -18.39
CA PRO A 196 20.95 10.43 -17.66
C PRO A 196 19.57 11.07 -17.80
N ASP A 197 19.11 11.80 -16.77
CA ASP A 197 17.77 12.41 -16.74
C ASP A 197 17.54 13.42 -17.87
N ASP A 198 18.57 14.15 -18.29
CA ASP A 198 18.48 15.14 -19.37
C ASP A 198 18.23 14.52 -20.77
N GLN A 199 18.41 13.21 -20.91
CA GLN A 199 18.24 12.51 -22.17
C GLN A 199 16.90 11.78 -22.29
N ILE A 200 16.18 11.56 -21.18
CA ILE A 200 14.95 10.75 -21.13
C ILE A 200 13.92 11.25 -22.16
N VAL A 201 13.67 12.56 -22.19
CA VAL A 201 12.73 13.23 -23.11
C VAL A 201 13.04 12.93 -24.59
N THR A 202 14.32 12.79 -24.94
CA THR A 202 14.73 12.52 -26.33
C THR A 202 14.79 11.03 -26.67
N LEU A 203 14.98 10.17 -25.66
CA LEU A 203 15.14 8.73 -25.82
C LEU A 203 13.79 8.02 -25.92
N LEU A 204 12.80 8.41 -25.12
CA LEU A 204 11.49 7.74 -25.08
C LEU A 204 10.80 7.65 -26.46
N PRO A 205 10.72 8.73 -27.27
CA PRO A 205 10.14 8.63 -28.62
C PRO A 205 10.95 7.75 -29.57
N ARG A 206 12.28 7.65 -29.38
CA ARG A 206 13.13 6.76 -30.19
C ARG A 206 12.87 5.30 -29.84
N ILE A 207 12.75 4.99 -28.55
CA ILE A 207 12.43 3.65 -28.07
C ILE A 207 11.04 3.24 -28.57
N ALA A 208 10.04 4.12 -28.51
CA ALA A 208 8.69 3.84 -29.03
C ALA A 208 8.66 3.56 -30.55
N LYS A 209 9.54 4.21 -31.32
CA LYS A 209 9.68 3.98 -32.77
C LYS A 209 10.31 2.64 -33.10
N ALA A 210 11.27 2.19 -32.29
CA ALA A 210 11.97 0.91 -32.43
C ALA A 210 11.13 -0.26 -31.91
N ILE A 211 10.61 -0.15 -30.69
CA ILE A 211 9.80 -1.16 -29.99
C ILE A 211 8.33 -0.77 -30.06
N ARG A 212 7.64 -1.24 -31.11
CA ARG A 212 6.23 -0.92 -31.36
C ARG A 212 5.23 -1.86 -30.68
N SER A 213 5.69 -2.72 -29.78
CA SER A 213 4.88 -3.71 -29.04
C SER A 213 4.59 -3.24 -27.61
N SER A 214 3.73 -3.98 -26.90
CA SER A 214 3.41 -3.73 -25.48
C SER A 214 4.62 -3.83 -24.54
N MET A 215 5.73 -4.42 -25.00
CA MET A 215 7.00 -4.47 -24.26
C MET A 215 7.57 -3.08 -23.96
N PHE A 216 7.22 -2.09 -24.79
CA PHE A 216 7.61 -0.70 -24.58
C PHE A 216 7.32 -0.25 -23.14
N TYR A 217 6.13 -0.54 -22.63
CA TYR A 217 5.71 -0.13 -21.29
C TYR A 217 6.63 -0.72 -20.21
N ARG A 218 6.84 -2.03 -20.24
CA ARG A 218 7.68 -2.75 -19.28
C ARG A 218 9.13 -2.27 -19.28
N LEU A 219 9.69 -1.99 -20.45
CA LEU A 219 11.10 -1.57 -20.58
C LEU A 219 11.33 -0.11 -20.19
N THR A 220 10.34 0.75 -20.40
CA THR A 220 10.48 2.20 -20.18
C THR A 220 9.92 2.67 -18.83
N GLU A 221 9.20 1.83 -18.08
CA GLU A 221 8.63 2.16 -16.76
C GLU A 221 9.58 2.97 -15.84
N PRO A 222 10.85 2.56 -15.63
CA PRO A 222 11.76 3.31 -14.73
C PRO A 222 12.08 4.72 -15.21
N LEU A 223 12.07 4.95 -16.53
CA LEU A 223 12.33 6.26 -17.11
C LEU A 223 11.15 7.21 -16.89
N TRP A 224 9.92 6.68 -16.95
CA TRP A 224 8.71 7.46 -16.71
C TRP A 224 8.58 7.88 -15.25
N GLU A 225 8.93 6.99 -14.31
CA GLU A 225 8.97 7.31 -12.88
C GLU A 225 9.95 8.45 -12.59
N ARG A 226 11.18 8.38 -13.13
CA ARG A 226 12.18 9.45 -13.01
C ARG A 226 11.72 10.75 -13.67
N LEU A 227 11.13 10.65 -14.87
CA LEU A 227 10.62 11.82 -15.59
C LEU A 227 9.55 12.57 -14.79
N LEU A 228 8.61 11.85 -14.16
CA LEU A 228 7.53 12.45 -13.37
C LEU A 228 8.01 13.11 -12.07
N ILE A 229 9.18 12.70 -11.57
CA ILE A 229 9.80 13.33 -10.38
C ILE A 229 10.50 14.63 -10.78
N ASP A 230 11.22 14.64 -11.90
CA ASP A 230 12.12 15.74 -12.27
C ASP A 230 11.51 16.78 -13.23
N GLN A 231 10.45 16.44 -13.96
CA GLN A 231 9.86 17.29 -14.99
C GLN A 231 8.39 17.64 -14.69
N PRO A 232 7.89 18.78 -15.19
CA PRO A 232 6.48 19.13 -15.13
C PRO A 232 5.60 18.07 -15.81
N PHE A 233 4.40 17.87 -15.27
CA PHE A 233 3.45 16.86 -15.74
C PHE A 233 3.08 17.01 -17.23
N GLU A 234 3.03 18.24 -17.75
CA GLU A 234 2.69 18.51 -19.15
C GLU A 234 3.72 17.93 -20.13
N VAL A 235 4.97 17.78 -19.70
CA VAL A 235 6.03 17.13 -20.49
C VAL A 235 5.77 15.64 -20.58
N PHE A 236 5.40 15.02 -19.45
CA PHE A 236 5.01 13.60 -19.40
C PHE A 236 3.80 13.34 -20.30
N GLU A 237 2.72 14.11 -20.15
CA GLU A 237 1.47 13.89 -20.89
C GLU A 237 1.69 13.97 -22.41
N ARG A 238 2.46 14.96 -22.88
CA ARG A 238 2.77 15.09 -24.30
C ARG A 238 3.61 13.92 -24.80
N LEU A 239 4.61 13.50 -24.04
CA LEU A 239 5.51 12.42 -24.44
C LEU A 239 4.81 11.07 -24.47
N ILE A 240 3.96 10.75 -23.48
CA ILE A 240 3.26 9.46 -23.47
C ILE A 240 2.29 9.36 -24.65
N GLN A 241 1.58 10.46 -24.99
CA GLN A 241 0.74 10.52 -26.18
C GLN A 241 1.54 10.34 -27.48
N GLU A 242 2.70 11.01 -27.61
CA GLU A 242 3.59 10.82 -28.76
C GLU A 242 4.08 9.37 -28.84
N CYS A 243 4.54 8.79 -27.74
CA CYS A 243 5.03 7.42 -27.70
C CYS A 243 3.92 6.41 -28.06
N GLU A 244 2.75 6.51 -27.44
CA GLU A 244 1.60 5.63 -27.70
C GLU A 244 1.13 5.70 -29.16
N SER A 245 1.24 6.86 -29.82
CA SER A 245 0.89 7.00 -31.24
C SER A 245 1.75 6.13 -32.18
N HIS A 246 2.94 5.72 -31.74
CA HIS A 246 3.84 4.84 -32.50
C HIS A 246 3.62 3.34 -32.21
N LEU A 247 2.92 3.02 -31.13
CA LEU A 247 2.69 1.64 -30.70
C LEU A 247 1.57 1.00 -31.53
N ARG A 248 1.72 -0.28 -31.85
CA ARG A 248 0.63 -1.09 -32.41
C ARG A 248 -0.31 -1.49 -31.28
N GLN A 249 -1.59 -1.73 -31.61
CA GLN A 249 -2.53 -2.35 -30.66
C GLN A 249 -1.92 -3.67 -30.15
N GLY A 250 -1.53 -3.67 -28.87
CA GLY A 250 -0.87 -4.78 -28.19
C GLY A 250 -1.74 -5.33 -27.07
N ASP A 251 -1.13 -6.11 -26.18
CA ASP A 251 -1.81 -6.63 -25.00
C ASP A 251 -2.34 -5.48 -24.11
N PRO A 252 -3.67 -5.35 -23.92
CA PRO A 252 -4.25 -4.30 -23.09
C PRO A 252 -3.78 -4.40 -21.62
N ARG A 253 -3.42 -5.59 -21.14
CA ARG A 253 -2.97 -5.78 -19.75
C ARG A 253 -1.66 -5.08 -19.45
N ALA A 254 -0.71 -5.09 -20.39
CA ALA A 254 0.56 -4.39 -20.21
C ALA A 254 0.36 -2.87 -20.10
N ARG A 255 -0.60 -2.32 -20.84
CA ARG A 255 -0.97 -0.90 -20.74
C ARG A 255 -1.63 -0.61 -19.39
N LEU A 256 -2.56 -1.46 -18.94
CA LEU A 256 -3.20 -1.36 -17.62
C LEU A 256 -2.17 -1.36 -16.48
N ALA A 257 -1.27 -2.35 -16.47
CA ALA A 257 -0.18 -2.48 -15.50
C ALA A 257 0.70 -1.24 -15.43
N PHE A 258 1.04 -0.69 -16.60
CA PHE A 258 1.82 0.53 -16.70
C PHE A 258 1.10 1.73 -16.08
N TYR A 259 -0.15 1.99 -16.46
CA TYR A 259 -0.89 3.14 -15.92
C TYR A 259 -1.14 3.01 -14.42
N LEU A 260 -1.48 1.82 -13.91
CA LEU A 260 -1.63 1.60 -12.47
C LEU A 260 -0.34 1.94 -11.71
N ARG A 261 0.82 1.52 -12.23
CA ARG A 261 2.11 1.84 -11.61
C ARG A 261 2.40 3.33 -11.67
N ILE A 262 2.24 3.94 -12.84
CA ILE A 262 2.58 5.35 -13.06
C ILE A 262 1.65 6.29 -12.30
N LEU A 263 0.37 5.93 -12.15
CA LEU A 263 -0.60 6.75 -11.42
C LEU A 263 -0.21 6.99 -9.97
N ARG A 264 0.46 6.01 -9.31
CA ARG A 264 0.98 6.19 -7.94
C ARG A 264 1.89 7.42 -7.84
N THR A 265 2.70 7.66 -8.86
CA THR A 265 3.62 8.81 -8.92
C THR A 265 2.94 10.04 -9.51
N ALA A 266 2.21 9.89 -10.62
CA ALA A 266 1.64 11.01 -11.37
C ALA A 266 0.57 11.78 -10.59
N ILE A 267 -0.19 11.12 -9.71
CA ILE A 267 -1.31 11.72 -8.98
C ILE A 267 -0.93 12.94 -8.13
N TRP A 268 0.34 13.06 -7.74
CA TRP A 268 0.86 14.16 -6.94
C TRP A 268 1.10 15.45 -7.74
N THR A 269 1.20 15.34 -9.06
CA THR A 269 1.53 16.45 -9.98
C THR A 269 0.48 16.64 -11.07
N ALA A 270 -0.33 15.62 -11.35
CA ALA A 270 -1.32 15.62 -12.42
C ALA A 270 -2.55 16.47 -12.05
N PRO A 271 -3.24 17.06 -13.04
CA PRO A 271 -4.56 17.64 -12.86
C PRO A 271 -5.56 16.57 -12.37
N PRO A 272 -6.48 16.90 -11.44
CA PRO A 272 -7.42 15.93 -10.87
C PRO A 272 -8.35 15.32 -11.93
N GLU A 273 -8.74 16.09 -12.94
CA GLU A 273 -9.56 15.61 -14.07
C GLU A 273 -8.85 14.52 -14.88
N TRP A 274 -7.53 14.65 -15.06
CA TRP A 274 -6.74 13.66 -15.79
C TRP A 274 -6.65 12.34 -15.02
N THR A 275 -6.40 12.41 -13.70
CA THR A 275 -6.37 11.22 -12.83
C THR A 275 -7.73 10.54 -12.79
N GLN A 276 -8.81 11.30 -12.62
CA GLN A 276 -10.17 10.77 -12.58
C GLN A 276 -10.51 10.03 -13.88
N SER A 277 -10.21 10.61 -15.04
CA SER A 277 -10.48 9.98 -16.34
C SER A 277 -9.72 8.65 -16.52
N HIS A 278 -8.47 8.57 -16.06
CA HIS A 278 -7.69 7.33 -16.13
C HIS A 278 -8.21 6.28 -15.13
N LEU A 279 -8.59 6.68 -13.92
CA LEU A 279 -9.20 5.78 -12.95
C LEU A 279 -10.54 5.21 -13.43
N GLU A 280 -11.39 6.02 -14.05
CA GLU A 280 -12.65 5.55 -14.67
C GLU A 280 -12.39 4.53 -15.80
N THR A 281 -11.33 4.76 -16.58
CA THR A 281 -10.94 3.81 -17.63
C THR A 281 -10.43 2.50 -17.04
N LEU A 282 -9.61 2.55 -15.98
CA LEU A 282 -9.05 1.38 -15.31
C LEU A 282 -10.13 0.57 -14.59
N SER A 283 -11.02 1.23 -13.85
CA SER A 283 -12.15 0.61 -13.14
C SER A 283 -13.16 -0.04 -14.10
N ALA A 284 -13.40 0.55 -15.28
CA ALA A 284 -14.22 -0.08 -16.32
C ALA A 284 -13.62 -1.39 -16.85
N GLN A 285 -12.30 -1.56 -16.73
CA GLN A 285 -11.54 -2.75 -17.13
C GLN A 285 -11.14 -3.63 -15.92
N ALA A 286 -11.70 -3.38 -14.73
CA ALA A 286 -11.33 -4.07 -13.49
C ALA A 286 -11.52 -5.59 -13.54
N ALA A 287 -12.48 -6.08 -14.34
CA ALA A 287 -12.72 -7.52 -14.50
C ALA A 287 -11.53 -8.28 -15.12
N ASP A 288 -10.63 -7.59 -15.82
CA ASP A 288 -9.46 -8.18 -16.45
C ASP A 288 -8.19 -8.12 -15.57
N LEU A 289 -8.28 -7.50 -14.38
CA LEU A 289 -7.19 -7.33 -13.43
C LEU A 289 -7.02 -8.58 -12.55
N ASP A 290 -5.77 -8.87 -12.16
CA ASP A 290 -5.49 -9.84 -11.11
C ASP A 290 -5.66 -9.21 -9.71
N ASP A 291 -5.62 -10.06 -8.67
CA ASP A 291 -5.81 -9.62 -7.29
C ASP A 291 -4.77 -8.55 -6.86
N SER A 292 -3.54 -8.61 -7.38
CA SER A 292 -2.51 -7.61 -7.04
C SER A 292 -2.81 -6.25 -7.68
N MET A 293 -3.19 -6.24 -8.96
CA MET A 293 -3.56 -5.04 -9.70
C MET A 293 -4.83 -4.41 -9.13
N GLN A 294 -5.76 -5.23 -8.64
CA GLN A 294 -6.96 -4.76 -7.97
C GLN A 294 -6.63 -4.02 -6.67
N ASN A 295 -5.72 -4.57 -5.84
CA ASN A 295 -5.24 -3.89 -4.64
C ASN A 295 -4.52 -2.57 -4.95
N ASP A 296 -3.71 -2.54 -6.01
CA ASP A 296 -3.04 -1.32 -6.47
C ASP A 296 -4.06 -0.28 -6.99
N LEU A 297 -5.12 -0.70 -7.68
CA LEU A 297 -6.21 0.18 -8.13
C LEU A 297 -6.95 0.79 -6.94
N GLU A 298 -7.39 -0.03 -5.98
CA GLU A 298 -8.07 0.43 -4.76
C GLU A 298 -7.24 1.45 -3.98
N PHE A 299 -5.92 1.22 -3.88
CA PHE A 299 -5.01 2.16 -3.25
C PHE A 299 -4.98 3.53 -3.97
N VAL A 300 -4.89 3.52 -5.31
CA VAL A 300 -4.83 4.77 -6.10
C VAL A 300 -6.18 5.51 -6.07
N GLU A 301 -7.31 4.79 -6.10
CA GLU A 301 -8.65 5.38 -5.95
C GLU A 301 -8.83 6.05 -4.58
N LEU A 302 -8.40 5.37 -3.50
CA LEU A 302 -8.39 5.95 -2.16
C LEU A 302 -7.51 7.20 -2.08
N LEU A 303 -6.33 7.17 -2.72
CA LEU A 303 -5.41 8.31 -2.77
C LEU A 303 -6.01 9.48 -3.55
N HIS A 304 -6.69 9.22 -4.66
CA HIS A 304 -7.40 10.24 -5.41
C HIS A 304 -8.53 10.87 -4.59
N SER A 305 -9.36 10.05 -3.95
CA SER A 305 -10.43 10.54 -3.08
C SER A 305 -9.90 11.43 -1.96
N TYR A 306 -8.80 11.01 -1.31
CA TYR A 306 -8.13 11.79 -0.27
C TYR A 306 -7.63 13.14 -0.81
N LEU A 307 -6.89 13.16 -1.91
CA LEU A 307 -6.32 14.39 -2.45
C LEU A 307 -7.40 15.35 -2.98
N SER A 308 -8.50 14.82 -3.51
CA SER A 308 -9.64 15.61 -4.01
C SER A 308 -10.53 16.17 -2.89
N SER A 309 -10.64 15.47 -1.75
CA SER A 309 -11.47 15.91 -0.61
C SER A 309 -10.73 16.79 0.40
N THR A 310 -9.39 16.73 0.42
CA THR A 310 -8.57 17.44 1.41
C THR A 310 -8.63 18.95 1.22
N LYS A 311 -9.05 19.66 2.28
CA LYS A 311 -9.03 21.13 2.28
C LYS A 311 -7.60 21.65 2.48
N PRO A 312 -7.18 22.73 1.80
CA PRO A 312 -5.85 23.33 1.96
C PRO A 312 -5.50 23.76 3.39
N SER A 313 -6.52 24.05 4.21
CA SER A 313 -6.33 24.41 5.63
C SER A 313 -6.00 23.20 6.51
N GLU A 314 -6.38 21.99 6.10
CA GLU A 314 -6.16 20.77 6.87
C GLU A 314 -4.79 20.16 6.55
N SER A 315 -4.35 20.22 5.29
CA SER A 315 -2.99 19.83 4.89
C SER A 315 -1.89 20.72 5.49
N ALA A 316 -2.24 21.93 5.93
CA ALA A 316 -1.32 22.84 6.62
C ALA A 316 -0.96 22.42 8.06
N LEU A 317 -1.67 21.43 8.64
CA LEU A 317 -1.34 20.92 9.96
C LEU A 317 -0.05 20.05 9.89
N PRO A 318 0.93 20.26 10.79
CA PRO A 318 2.22 19.59 10.71
C PRO A 318 2.13 18.06 10.62
N ALA A 319 1.32 17.43 11.46
CA ALA A 319 1.19 15.98 11.47
C ALA A 319 0.55 15.43 10.18
N ARG A 320 -0.42 16.14 9.59
CA ARG A 320 -1.00 15.76 8.28
C ARG A 320 0.01 15.94 7.16
N ALA A 321 0.79 17.02 7.17
CA ALA A 321 1.86 17.23 6.20
C ALA A 321 2.92 16.12 6.28
N THR A 322 3.29 15.66 7.48
CA THR A 322 4.20 14.52 7.65
C THR A 322 3.58 13.21 7.13
N MET A 323 2.28 12.96 7.35
CA MET A 323 1.57 11.79 6.80
C MET A 323 1.50 11.83 5.27
N GLU A 324 1.23 12.99 4.68
CA GLU A 324 1.24 13.16 3.22
C GLU A 324 2.66 12.96 2.65
N SER A 325 3.69 13.49 3.31
CA SER A 325 5.09 13.28 2.95
C SER A 325 5.46 11.79 2.99
N PHE A 326 4.98 11.06 4.00
CA PHE A 326 5.13 9.61 4.09
C PHE A 326 4.47 8.91 2.90
N LEU A 327 3.19 9.22 2.61
CA LEU A 327 2.46 8.61 1.49
C LEU A 327 3.09 8.95 0.14
N ARG A 328 3.56 10.19 -0.06
CA ARG A 328 4.28 10.62 -1.25
C ARG A 328 5.57 9.81 -1.41
N THR A 329 6.37 9.70 -0.35
CA THR A 329 7.61 8.90 -0.36
C THR A 329 7.33 7.42 -0.65
N TYR A 330 6.25 6.86 -0.11
CA TYR A 330 5.80 5.50 -0.39
C TYR A 330 5.38 5.29 -1.86
N CYS A 331 4.87 6.34 -2.51
CA CYS A 331 4.43 6.27 -3.90
C CYS A 331 5.56 6.50 -4.89
N THR A 332 6.45 7.45 -4.62
CA THR A 332 7.47 7.94 -5.57
C THR A 332 8.86 7.38 -5.28
N GLY A 333 9.12 6.95 -4.05
CA GLY A 333 10.43 6.51 -3.60
C GLY A 333 10.61 5.01 -3.72
N ASP A 334 11.82 4.57 -4.09
CA ASP A 334 12.19 3.17 -4.10
C ASP A 334 13.59 2.94 -3.49
N GLY A 335 13.73 1.83 -2.78
CA GLY A 335 14.95 1.41 -2.09
C GLY A 335 15.15 2.02 -0.70
N PRO A 336 16.37 1.89 -0.13
CA PRO A 336 16.65 2.12 1.29
C PRO A 336 16.55 3.58 1.70
N VAL A 337 16.80 4.53 0.79
CA VAL A 337 16.66 5.97 1.05
C VAL A 337 15.19 6.31 1.30
N ALA A 338 14.29 5.83 0.43
CA ALA A 338 12.85 6.01 0.61
C ALA A 338 12.38 5.33 1.91
N THR A 339 12.87 4.12 2.20
CA THR A 339 12.58 3.40 3.45
C THR A 339 13.02 4.18 4.69
N ALA A 340 14.20 4.81 4.66
CA ALA A 340 14.70 5.62 5.76
C ALA A 340 13.87 6.90 5.96
N GLU A 341 13.50 7.58 4.88
CA GLU A 341 12.62 8.76 4.93
C GLU A 341 11.22 8.41 5.44
N MET A 342 10.66 7.27 5.00
CA MET A 342 9.39 6.75 5.51
C MET A 342 9.46 6.47 7.02
N ALA A 343 10.54 5.81 7.48
CA ALA A 343 10.75 5.56 8.90
C ALA A 343 10.90 6.86 9.71
N ARG A 344 11.60 7.87 9.17
CA ARG A 344 11.72 9.20 9.79
C ARG A 344 10.36 9.87 9.96
N CYS A 345 9.51 9.83 8.93
CA CYS A 345 8.15 10.39 9.02
C CYS A 345 7.32 9.70 10.10
N LEU A 346 7.41 8.36 10.21
CA LEU A 346 6.69 7.61 11.25
C LEU A 346 7.21 7.91 12.67
N ASP A 347 8.52 8.07 12.84
CA ASP A 347 9.12 8.49 14.12
C ASP A 347 8.67 9.91 14.52
N GLU A 348 8.58 10.84 13.56
CA GLU A 348 8.03 12.18 13.80
C GLU A 348 6.55 12.13 14.25
N ILE A 349 5.72 11.36 13.54
CA ILE A 349 4.30 11.15 13.91
C ILE A 349 4.21 10.53 15.32
N ALA A 350 5.06 9.57 15.63
CA ALA A 350 5.07 8.88 16.91
C ALA A 350 5.57 9.74 18.08
N ARG A 351 6.34 10.79 17.82
CA ARG A 351 6.78 11.76 18.84
C ARG A 351 5.75 12.86 19.07
N ASP A 352 5.01 13.27 18.05
CA ASP A 352 4.05 14.39 18.13
C ASP A 352 2.61 13.94 18.45
N SER A 353 2.40 13.41 19.66
CA SER A 353 1.06 12.99 20.11
C SER A 353 0.02 14.12 20.12
N HIS A 354 0.43 15.37 20.35
CA HIS A 354 -0.47 16.52 20.41
C HIS A 354 -0.87 17.00 19.01
N GLY A 355 0.09 17.09 18.08
CA GLY A 355 -0.19 17.46 16.69
C GLY A 355 -1.09 16.44 15.99
N VAL A 356 -0.91 15.14 16.26
CA VAL A 356 -1.83 14.11 15.73
C VAL A 356 -3.23 14.25 16.32
N GLN A 357 -3.37 14.48 17.64
CA GLN A 357 -4.68 14.71 18.25
C GLN A 357 -5.40 15.93 17.66
N ALA A 358 -4.67 17.02 17.41
CA ALA A 358 -5.21 18.23 16.81
C ALA A 358 -5.62 18.02 15.33
N SER A 359 -4.93 17.12 14.63
CA SER A 359 -5.16 16.82 13.21
C SER A 359 -6.36 15.92 12.93
N PHE A 360 -6.92 15.26 13.95
CA PHE A 360 -8.06 14.35 13.80
C PHE A 360 -9.15 14.67 14.82
N PRO A 361 -9.92 15.77 14.69
CA PRO A 361 -10.97 16.10 15.64
C PRO A 361 -12.20 15.18 15.49
N ILE A 362 -12.62 14.51 16.59
CA ILE A 362 -13.70 13.48 16.59
C ILE A 362 -15.09 14.02 16.22
N ASN A 363 -15.31 15.33 16.33
CA ASN A 363 -16.63 15.96 16.16
C ASN A 363 -16.77 16.73 14.83
N GLN A 364 -15.89 16.49 13.86
CA GLN A 364 -15.98 17.11 12.53
C GLN A 364 -16.35 16.05 11.49
N ASP A 365 -17.20 16.41 10.53
CA ASP A 365 -17.53 15.60 9.35
C ASP A 365 -16.34 15.56 8.36
N SER A 366 -15.11 15.37 8.86
CA SER A 366 -13.92 15.18 8.02
C SER A 366 -13.89 13.73 7.54
N ASP A 367 -13.81 13.53 6.22
CA ASP A 367 -13.60 12.21 5.62
C ASP A 367 -12.15 11.77 5.78
N ASP A 368 -11.75 11.55 7.02
CA ASP A 368 -10.40 11.12 7.39
C ASP A 368 -10.19 9.61 7.18
N HIS A 369 -11.22 8.91 6.71
CA HIS A 369 -11.19 7.46 6.53
C HIS A 369 -10.24 7.06 5.40
N SER A 370 -10.22 7.81 4.28
CA SER A 370 -9.27 7.55 3.20
C SER A 370 -7.82 7.67 3.67
N LEU A 371 -7.49 8.73 4.42
CA LEU A 371 -6.14 8.90 4.98
C LEU A 371 -5.77 7.76 5.94
N PHE A 372 -6.70 7.36 6.80
CA PHE A 372 -6.50 6.22 7.69
C PHE A 372 -6.20 4.93 6.93
N LEU A 373 -7.01 4.57 5.94
CA LEU A 373 -6.81 3.36 5.15
C LEU A 373 -5.48 3.39 4.40
N LEU A 374 -5.13 4.51 3.77
CA LEU A 374 -3.86 4.71 3.07
C LEU A 374 -2.66 4.51 4.02
N MET A 375 -2.71 5.12 5.22
CA MET A 375 -1.67 4.94 6.23
C MET A 375 -1.57 3.49 6.70
N MET A 376 -2.68 2.79 6.91
CA MET A 376 -2.68 1.39 7.33
C MET A 376 -2.10 0.48 6.24
N MET A 377 -2.49 0.67 4.98
CA MET A 377 -1.96 -0.08 3.84
C MET A 377 -0.44 0.13 3.68
N ALA A 378 -0.01 1.39 3.61
CA ALA A 378 1.40 1.74 3.39
C ALA A 378 2.30 1.34 4.57
N THR A 379 1.85 1.52 5.82
CA THR A 379 2.63 1.04 6.99
C THR A 379 2.66 -0.48 7.10
N SER A 380 1.61 -1.19 6.67
CA SER A 380 1.64 -2.66 6.64
C SER A 380 2.64 -3.17 5.60
N ASP A 381 2.63 -2.62 4.39
CA ASP A 381 3.62 -2.95 3.35
C ASP A 381 5.05 -2.62 3.83
N LEU A 382 5.23 -1.50 4.51
CA LEU A 382 6.51 -1.12 5.10
C LEU A 382 6.97 -2.08 6.22
N ALA A 383 6.08 -2.49 7.12
CA ALA A 383 6.40 -3.45 8.18
C ALA A 383 6.84 -4.80 7.60
N GLU A 384 6.16 -5.26 6.55
CA GLU A 384 6.47 -6.51 5.85
C GLU A 384 7.79 -6.44 5.08
N THR A 385 8.00 -5.38 4.30
CA THR A 385 9.22 -5.17 3.51
C THR A 385 10.43 -4.99 4.41
N THR A 386 10.31 -4.20 5.47
CA THR A 386 11.42 -4.07 6.41
C THR A 386 11.59 -5.37 7.17
N GLY A 387 10.52 -6.07 7.54
CA GLY A 387 10.58 -7.17 8.51
C GLY A 387 10.79 -6.62 9.92
N VAL A 388 10.23 -5.44 10.21
CA VAL A 388 10.12 -4.91 11.58
C VAL A 388 9.16 -5.83 12.32
N ILE A 389 9.74 -6.75 13.08
CA ILE A 389 9.03 -7.52 14.10
C ILE A 389 8.98 -6.56 15.28
N ALA A 390 7.77 -6.19 15.71
CA ALA A 390 7.62 -5.39 16.93
C ALA A 390 8.47 -6.02 18.04
N PRO A 391 9.29 -5.23 18.77
CA PRO A 391 10.13 -5.78 19.82
C PRO A 391 9.27 -6.62 20.77
N SER A 392 9.78 -7.78 21.20
CA SER A 392 9.05 -8.68 22.10
C SER A 392 8.55 -7.85 23.30
N PRO A 393 7.23 -7.75 23.51
CA PRO A 393 6.70 -6.80 24.47
C PRO A 393 7.21 -7.14 25.87
N ASP A 394 7.67 -6.13 26.60
CA ASP A 394 7.90 -6.27 28.05
C ASP A 394 6.52 -6.35 28.72
N GLU A 395 6.00 -7.58 28.81
CA GLU A 395 4.66 -7.84 29.33
C GLU A 395 4.46 -7.25 30.73
N GLN A 396 5.49 -7.27 31.57
CA GLN A 396 5.38 -6.72 32.93
C GLN A 396 5.28 -5.20 32.91
N LYS A 397 6.10 -4.52 32.12
CA LYS A 397 6.01 -3.07 31.92
C LYS A 397 4.66 -2.68 31.34
N ASN A 398 4.22 -3.36 30.27
CA ASN A 398 3.00 -3.02 29.55
C ASN A 398 1.74 -3.30 30.38
N ASN A 399 1.74 -4.36 31.20
CA ASN A 399 0.67 -4.60 32.18
C ASN A 399 0.60 -3.50 33.24
N ARG A 400 1.75 -3.02 33.75
CA ARG A 400 1.78 -1.90 34.70
C ARG A 400 1.26 -0.60 34.06
N GLN A 401 1.62 -0.34 32.81
CA GLN A 401 1.13 0.80 32.04
C GLN A 401 -0.40 0.72 31.87
N ALA A 402 -0.94 -0.44 31.53
CA ALA A 402 -2.38 -0.66 31.36
C ALA A 402 -3.15 -0.39 32.65
N VAL A 403 -2.68 -0.92 33.79
CA VAL A 403 -3.28 -0.67 35.11
C VAL A 403 -3.18 0.81 35.51
N SER A 404 -2.06 1.47 35.21
CA SER A 404 -1.90 2.91 35.47
C SER A 404 -2.87 3.75 34.64
N CYS A 405 -2.99 3.45 33.34
CA CYS A 405 -3.93 4.10 32.45
C CYS A 405 -5.38 3.90 32.94
N LEU A 406 -5.74 2.67 33.33
CA LEU A 406 -7.05 2.36 33.86
C LEU A 406 -7.37 3.16 35.13
N ARG A 407 -6.41 3.27 36.06
CA ARG A 407 -6.57 4.08 37.27
C ARG A 407 -6.78 5.56 36.94
N ASP A 408 -6.00 6.08 35.99
CA ASP A 408 -6.16 7.46 35.53
C ASP A 408 -7.55 7.65 34.93
N LEU A 409 -7.99 6.80 34.00
CA LEU A 409 -9.34 6.87 33.41
C LEU A 409 -10.43 6.77 34.49
N LYS A 410 -10.29 5.87 35.46
CA LYS A 410 -11.24 5.67 36.56
C LYS A 410 -11.40 6.89 37.46
N SER A 411 -10.32 7.64 37.72
CA SER A 411 -10.41 8.89 38.51
C SER A 411 -11.41 9.91 37.93
N THR A 412 -11.62 9.87 36.62
CA THR A 412 -12.61 10.74 35.95
C THR A 412 -14.00 10.13 35.88
N LEU A 413 -14.15 8.85 36.19
CA LEU A 413 -15.43 8.15 36.17
C LEU A 413 -16.34 8.61 37.32
N GLU A 414 -15.79 8.92 38.49
CA GLU A 414 -16.57 9.44 39.63
C GLU A 414 -17.27 10.76 39.26
N ASP A 415 -16.55 11.70 38.63
CA ASP A 415 -17.10 12.94 38.09
C ASP A 415 -18.21 12.69 37.04
N ILE A 416 -17.99 11.68 36.19
CA ILE A 416 -18.92 11.30 35.13
C ILE A 416 -20.18 10.68 35.72
N GLY A 417 -20.05 9.78 36.70
CA GLY A 417 -21.18 9.17 37.40
C GLY A 417 -22.08 10.21 38.05
N ASN A 418 -21.49 11.20 38.72
CA ASN A 418 -22.22 12.32 39.29
C ASN A 418 -22.99 13.11 38.23
N ARG A 419 -22.37 13.39 37.08
CA ARG A 419 -23.03 14.10 35.96
C ARG A 419 -24.10 13.28 35.25
N VAL A 420 -23.87 11.99 35.03
CA VAL A 420 -24.86 11.08 34.44
C VAL A 420 -26.08 10.95 35.37
N SER A 421 -25.87 10.85 36.69
CA SER A 421 -26.96 10.85 37.66
C SER A 421 -27.77 12.16 37.65
N TRP A 422 -27.10 13.29 37.43
CA TRP A 422 -27.75 14.59 37.26
C TRP A 422 -28.58 14.65 35.97
N MET A 423 -28.10 14.06 34.87
CA MET A 423 -28.84 13.97 33.61
C MET A 423 -30.04 13.05 33.74
N ASP A 424 -29.91 11.90 34.41
CA ASP A 424 -31.04 11.04 34.74
C ASP A 424 -32.05 11.80 35.62
N SER A 425 -31.59 12.58 36.60
CA SER A 425 -32.49 13.45 37.38
C SER A 425 -33.23 14.46 36.50
N THR A 426 -32.53 15.10 35.57
CA THR A 426 -33.07 16.15 34.69
C THR A 426 -34.06 15.63 33.65
N TYR A 427 -33.79 14.48 33.03
CA TYR A 427 -34.61 13.94 31.93
C TYR A 427 -35.58 12.83 32.36
N LYS A 428 -35.37 12.18 33.51
CA LYS A 428 -36.23 11.09 34.01
C LYS A 428 -37.09 11.55 35.18
N TRP A 429 -36.47 12.11 36.23
CA TRP A 429 -37.14 12.33 37.51
C TRP A 429 -37.82 13.70 37.66
N LEU A 430 -37.20 14.78 37.18
CA LEU A 430 -37.81 16.12 37.14
C LEU A 430 -39.11 16.17 36.31
N PRO A 431 -39.15 15.66 35.06
CA PRO A 431 -40.40 15.59 34.30
C PRO A 431 -41.40 14.61 34.92
N PHE A 432 -40.94 13.51 35.53
CA PHE A 432 -41.83 12.61 36.27
C PHE A 432 -42.52 13.34 37.42
N ALA A 433 -41.76 14.03 38.27
CA ALA A 433 -42.30 14.77 39.41
C ALA A 433 -43.26 15.87 38.95
N GLY A 434 -42.90 16.64 37.91
CA GLY A 434 -43.76 17.70 37.37
C GLY A 434 -45.09 17.17 36.82
N ILE A 435 -45.04 16.12 35.98
CA ILE A 435 -46.25 15.54 35.40
C ILE A 435 -47.06 14.78 36.46
N PHE A 436 -46.42 14.11 37.42
CA PHE A 436 -47.10 13.42 38.52
C PHE A 436 -47.84 14.39 39.43
N LEU A 437 -47.24 15.54 39.76
CA LEU A 437 -47.90 16.58 40.55
C LEU A 437 -49.12 17.16 39.82
N LEU A 438 -48.99 17.43 38.52
CA LEU A 438 -50.11 17.89 37.70
C LEU A 438 -51.22 16.84 37.60
N TYR A 439 -50.85 15.58 37.35
CA TYR A 439 -51.78 14.45 37.29
C TYR A 439 -52.50 14.25 38.63
N GLY A 440 -51.78 14.29 39.74
CA GLY A 440 -52.34 14.21 41.08
C GLY A 440 -53.33 15.33 41.35
N PHE A 441 -53.01 16.57 40.99
CA PHE A 441 -53.94 17.70 41.14
C PHE A 441 -55.23 17.51 40.32
N VAL A 442 -55.11 17.11 39.06
CA VAL A 442 -56.28 16.86 38.18
C VAL A 442 -57.09 15.66 38.68
N LEU A 443 -56.44 14.59 39.13
CA LEU A 443 -57.11 13.40 39.66
C LEU A 443 -57.84 13.70 40.97
N SER A 444 -57.21 14.42 41.90
CA SER A 444 -57.86 14.85 43.14
C SER A 444 -59.00 15.82 42.91
N PHE A 445 -58.85 16.76 41.96
CA PHE A 445 -59.91 17.70 41.60
C PHE A 445 -61.11 16.99 40.96
N THR A 446 -60.87 16.09 40.00
CA THR A 446 -61.94 15.30 39.36
C THR A 446 -62.61 14.36 40.37
N TRP A 447 -61.85 13.77 41.29
CA TRP A 447 -62.38 12.96 42.38
C TRP A 447 -63.26 13.78 43.34
N ALA A 448 -62.80 14.96 43.78
CA ALA A 448 -63.58 15.85 44.64
C ALA A 448 -64.88 16.32 43.97
N MET A 449 -64.83 16.69 42.69
CA MET A 449 -66.02 17.04 41.91
C MET A 449 -66.96 15.85 41.75
N SER A 450 -66.42 14.65 41.52
CA SER A 450 -67.21 13.42 41.43
C SER A 450 -67.93 13.12 42.75
N LEU A 451 -67.26 13.27 43.90
CA LEU A 451 -67.90 13.10 45.21
C LEU A 451 -69.06 14.07 45.43
N VAL A 452 -68.92 15.34 45.06
CA VAL A 452 -70.00 16.35 45.19
C VAL A 452 -71.21 15.98 44.33
N VAL A 453 -70.99 15.41 43.13
CA VAL A 453 -72.07 15.00 42.23
C VAL A 453 -72.69 13.65 42.65
N PHE A 454 -71.88 12.69 43.11
CA PHE A 454 -72.33 11.35 43.50
C PHE A 454 -73.04 11.30 44.86
N ASP A 455 -72.69 12.19 45.79
CA ASP A 455 -73.39 12.35 47.09
C ASP A 455 -74.89 12.69 46.89
N GLN A 456 -75.24 13.30 45.75
CA GLN A 456 -76.63 13.56 45.38
C GLN A 456 -77.36 12.37 44.72
N LEU A 457 -76.66 11.32 44.26
CA LEU A 457 -77.25 10.28 43.39
C LEU A 457 -77.25 8.85 43.95
N LEU A 458 -76.36 8.48 44.88
CA LEU A 458 -76.17 7.08 45.31
C LEU A 458 -75.95 6.95 46.83
N THR A 459 -77.02 6.74 47.59
CA THR A 459 -77.04 6.51 49.06
C THR A 459 -76.60 5.09 49.46
N SER A 460 -75.56 4.52 48.84
CA SER A 460 -75.07 3.17 49.16
C SER A 460 -73.70 3.20 49.84
N SER A 461 -73.54 2.48 50.96
CA SER A 461 -72.31 2.47 51.77
C SER A 461 -71.05 2.01 51.03
N ASN A 462 -71.21 1.34 49.88
CA ASN A 462 -70.11 0.74 49.14
C ASN A 462 -69.50 1.68 48.08
N GLY A 463 -70.19 2.78 47.72
CA GLY A 463 -69.71 3.72 46.68
C GLY A 463 -68.45 4.49 47.09
N SER A 464 -68.33 4.87 48.36
CA SER A 464 -67.17 5.57 48.89
C SER A 464 -65.89 4.72 48.82
N VAL A 465 -65.98 3.44 49.20
CA VAL A 465 -64.87 2.48 49.14
C VAL A 465 -64.37 2.29 47.71
N ILE A 466 -65.28 2.12 46.75
CA ILE A 466 -64.93 1.96 45.33
C ILE A 466 -64.23 3.21 44.80
N SER A 467 -64.71 4.41 45.16
CA SER A 467 -64.09 5.68 44.73
C SER A 467 -62.65 5.86 45.24
N VAL A 468 -62.37 5.43 46.48
CA VAL A 468 -61.03 5.47 47.08
C VAL A 468 -60.11 4.47 46.38
N LEU A 469 -60.60 3.26 46.07
CA LEU A 469 -59.83 2.25 45.33
C LEU A 469 -59.47 2.73 43.91
N ILE A 470 -60.36 3.45 43.22
CA ILE A 470 -60.08 4.04 41.91
C ILE A 470 -59.00 5.11 42.01
N LEU A 471 -59.04 5.97 43.04
CA LEU A 471 -58.02 7.01 43.25
C LEU A 471 -56.65 6.39 43.53
N ILE A 472 -56.58 5.38 44.40
CA ILE A 472 -55.34 4.63 44.69
C ILE A 472 -54.86 3.92 43.41
N GLY A 473 -55.76 3.28 42.67
CA GLY A 473 -55.46 2.63 41.40
C GLY A 473 -54.91 3.60 40.35
N GLY A 474 -55.47 4.80 40.24
CA GLY A 474 -54.98 5.85 39.34
C GLY A 474 -53.58 6.36 39.72
N LEU A 475 -53.33 6.58 41.01
CA LEU A 475 -52.02 6.98 41.51
C LEU A 475 -50.94 5.92 41.28
N ILE A 476 -51.29 4.62 41.34
CA ILE A 476 -50.37 3.51 41.04
C ILE A 476 -50.21 3.30 39.53
N ALA A 477 -51.27 3.49 38.75
CA ALA A 477 -51.25 3.31 37.30
C ALA A 477 -50.36 4.36 36.61
N PHE A 478 -50.26 5.58 37.16
CA PHE A 478 -49.47 6.64 36.55
C PHE A 478 -47.95 6.33 36.47
N PRO A 479 -47.24 5.93 37.54
CA PRO A 479 -45.84 5.52 37.44
C PRO A 479 -45.62 4.40 36.43
N ILE A 480 -46.53 3.43 36.38
CA ILE A 480 -46.47 2.33 35.41
C ILE A 480 -46.59 2.87 33.99
N PHE A 481 -47.58 3.72 33.73
CA PHE A 481 -47.77 4.36 32.42
C PHE A 481 -46.57 5.23 32.02
N TYR A 482 -46.05 6.04 32.95
CA TYR A 482 -44.93 6.93 32.70
C TYR A 482 -43.66 6.16 32.34
N PHE A 483 -43.25 5.20 33.15
CA PHE A 483 -42.00 4.47 32.93
C PHE A 483 -42.11 3.44 31.79
N ARG A 484 -43.30 2.88 31.54
CA ARG A 484 -43.48 1.84 30.52
C ARG A 484 -43.85 2.38 29.14
N TRP A 485 -44.41 3.59 29.05
CA TRP A 485 -44.84 4.16 27.77
C TRP A 485 -44.29 5.57 27.50
N PHE A 486 -44.48 6.52 28.43
CA PHE A 486 -44.14 7.92 28.16
C PHE A 486 -42.62 8.17 28.07
N PHE A 487 -41.87 7.71 29.07
CA PHE A 487 -40.41 7.85 29.11
C PHE A 487 -39.71 7.20 27.89
N PRO A 488 -39.93 5.90 27.58
CA PRO A 488 -39.24 5.26 26.44
C PRO A 488 -39.59 5.91 25.10
N LYS A 489 -40.82 6.41 24.94
CA LYS A 489 -41.28 6.97 23.67
C LYS A 489 -40.79 8.39 23.38
N TYR A 490 -40.61 9.23 24.40
CA TYR A 490 -40.37 10.67 24.19
C TYR A 490 -39.10 11.23 24.84
N LEU A 491 -38.65 10.65 25.95
CA LEU A 491 -37.55 11.20 26.76
C LEU A 491 -36.29 10.34 26.75
N ALA A 492 -36.42 9.03 26.57
CA ALA A 492 -35.28 8.11 26.55
C ALA A 492 -34.27 8.48 25.45
N GLU A 493 -34.74 8.75 24.22
CA GLU A 493 -33.86 9.12 23.10
C GLU A 493 -33.11 10.44 23.37
N ARG A 494 -33.78 11.44 23.95
CA ARG A 494 -33.15 12.72 24.31
C ARG A 494 -32.13 12.56 25.44
N ALA A 495 -32.46 11.76 26.46
CA ALA A 495 -31.56 11.46 27.56
C ALA A 495 -30.31 10.72 27.06
N GLU A 496 -30.49 9.75 26.18
CA GLU A 496 -29.40 8.98 25.59
C GLU A 496 -28.52 9.84 24.66
N ASN A 497 -29.13 10.66 23.80
CA ASN A 497 -28.38 11.60 22.95
C ASN A 497 -27.56 12.61 23.77
N ALA A 498 -28.14 13.13 24.87
CA ALA A 498 -27.40 14.01 25.77
C ALA A 498 -26.23 13.24 26.42
N ARG A 499 -26.47 12.01 26.86
CA ARG A 499 -25.47 11.13 27.50
C ARG A 499 -24.32 10.83 26.55
N GLN A 500 -24.62 10.45 25.30
CA GLN A 500 -23.62 10.20 24.26
C GLN A 500 -22.78 11.46 23.96
N LYS A 501 -23.40 12.64 23.83
CA LYS A 501 -22.68 13.91 23.64
C LYS A 501 -21.75 14.24 24.81
N TYR A 502 -22.21 13.98 26.03
CA TYR A 502 -21.39 14.17 27.23
C TYR A 502 -20.20 13.22 27.23
N PHE A 503 -20.41 11.94 26.94
CA PHE A 503 -19.32 10.95 26.84
C PHE A 503 -18.33 11.28 25.73
N ALA A 504 -18.78 11.72 24.55
CA ALA A 504 -17.89 12.19 23.48
C ALA A 504 -17.05 13.41 23.93
N THR A 505 -17.65 14.33 24.70
CA THR A 505 -16.94 15.48 25.28
C THR A 505 -15.93 15.05 26.35
N CYS A 506 -16.28 14.08 27.19
CA CYS A 506 -15.37 13.49 28.17
C CYS A 506 -14.21 12.77 27.50
N TYR A 507 -14.50 12.00 26.45
CA TYR A 507 -13.48 11.32 25.66
C TYR A 507 -12.48 12.33 25.10
N THR A 508 -12.96 13.29 24.31
CA THR A 508 -12.12 14.30 23.65
C THR A 508 -11.28 15.13 24.64
N LYS A 509 -11.87 15.58 25.76
CA LYS A 509 -11.18 16.50 26.69
C LYS A 509 -10.36 15.82 27.77
N ARG A 510 -10.73 14.62 28.22
CA ARG A 510 -10.16 13.99 29.43
C ARG A 510 -9.48 12.66 29.15
N TRP A 511 -10.05 11.81 28.30
CA TRP A 511 -9.53 10.45 28.08
C TRP A 511 -8.55 10.36 26.91
N ARG A 512 -8.83 11.04 25.80
CA ARG A 512 -8.06 10.95 24.55
C ARG A 512 -6.56 11.16 24.77
N GLY A 513 -6.16 12.29 25.37
CA GLY A 513 -4.75 12.56 25.65
C GLY A 513 -4.08 11.59 26.63
N ARG A 514 -4.85 10.87 27.46
CA ARG A 514 -4.32 9.81 28.35
C ARG A 514 -4.07 8.52 27.57
N LEU A 515 -4.96 8.20 26.65
CA LEU A 515 -4.85 7.03 25.76
C LEU A 515 -3.66 7.18 24.80
N PHE A 516 -3.44 8.36 24.22
CA PHE A 516 -2.24 8.63 23.42
C PHE A 516 -0.95 8.40 24.22
N ARG A 517 -0.88 8.88 25.47
CA ARG A 517 0.27 8.65 26.36
C ARG A 517 0.46 7.17 26.69
N TYR A 518 -0.64 6.44 26.91
CA TYR A 518 -0.60 5.00 27.16
C TYR A 518 -0.02 4.24 25.96
N VAL A 519 -0.56 4.48 24.76
CA VAL A 519 -0.08 3.86 23.52
C VAL A 519 1.41 4.14 23.28
N GLN A 520 1.82 5.40 23.46
CA GLN A 520 3.24 5.81 23.33
C GLN A 520 4.16 5.06 24.29
N SER A 521 3.65 4.63 25.45
CA SER A 521 4.44 3.98 26.49
C SER A 521 4.62 2.46 26.31
N CYS A 522 3.70 1.83 25.57
CA CYS A 522 3.66 0.38 25.36
C CYS A 522 4.53 -0.08 24.18
N GLY A 523 4.56 0.69 23.09
CA GLY A 523 5.27 0.30 21.86
C GLY A 523 4.71 -0.96 21.19
N GLU A 524 3.42 -1.26 21.41
CA GLU A 524 2.71 -2.42 20.86
C GLU A 524 1.76 -2.01 19.73
N SER A 525 1.20 -3.00 19.03
CA SER A 525 0.18 -2.72 18.03
C SER A 525 -1.08 -2.08 18.67
N PRO A 526 -1.85 -1.29 17.89
CA PRO A 526 -3.08 -0.69 18.41
C PRO A 526 -4.04 -1.73 19.00
N SER A 527 -4.20 -2.88 18.35
CA SER A 527 -5.07 -3.97 18.79
C SER A 527 -4.59 -4.61 20.09
N GLU A 528 -3.30 -4.88 20.23
CA GLU A 528 -2.74 -5.53 21.44
C GLU A 528 -2.82 -4.60 22.65
N SER A 529 -2.42 -3.34 22.49
CA SER A 529 -2.44 -2.36 23.58
C SER A 529 -3.86 -2.10 24.11
N LEU A 530 -4.86 -2.04 23.22
CA LEU A 530 -6.27 -1.90 23.61
C LEU A 530 -6.85 -3.20 24.20
N THR A 531 -6.46 -4.36 23.68
CA THR A 531 -6.88 -5.66 24.25
C THR A 531 -6.36 -5.83 25.67
N ARG A 532 -5.08 -5.51 25.90
CA ARG A 532 -4.45 -5.54 27.23
C ARG A 532 -5.13 -4.58 28.21
N LEU A 533 -5.53 -3.39 27.74
CA LEU A 533 -6.29 -2.45 28.56
C LEU A 533 -7.67 -3.02 28.94
N ASN A 534 -8.33 -3.73 28.03
CA ASN A 534 -9.60 -4.40 28.28
C ASN A 534 -9.46 -5.56 29.27
N GLU A 535 -8.41 -6.38 29.13
CA GLU A 535 -8.10 -7.47 30.06
C GLU A 535 -7.82 -6.95 31.48
N ALA A 536 -7.07 -5.86 31.59
CA ALA A 536 -6.85 -5.19 32.87
C ALA A 536 -8.17 -4.68 33.49
N ALA A 537 -9.11 -4.19 32.67
CA ALA A 537 -10.43 -3.79 33.14
C ALA A 537 -11.28 -4.96 33.59
N ALA A 538 -11.26 -6.08 32.85
CA ALA A 538 -11.96 -7.30 33.23
C ALA A 538 -11.46 -7.85 34.57
N PHE A 539 -10.15 -7.79 34.83
CA PHE A 539 -9.55 -8.18 36.10
C PHE A 539 -10.03 -7.32 37.30
N HIS A 540 -10.38 -6.06 37.04
CA HIS A 540 -10.81 -5.10 38.07
C HIS A 540 -12.34 -4.88 38.13
N ASP A 541 -13.13 -5.71 37.44
CA ASP A 541 -14.61 -5.60 37.33
C ASP A 541 -15.09 -4.25 36.76
N ASP A 542 -14.29 -3.67 35.87
CA ASP A 542 -14.49 -2.34 35.26
C ASP A 542 -14.98 -2.43 33.79
N THR A 543 -15.43 -3.61 33.34
CA THR A 543 -15.70 -3.95 31.93
C THR A 543 -16.75 -3.06 31.27
N ASN A 544 -17.83 -2.72 31.98
CA ASN A 544 -18.99 -2.04 31.37
C ASN A 544 -18.67 -0.64 30.85
N TRP A 545 -17.98 0.18 31.64
CA TRP A 545 -17.59 1.52 31.20
C TRP A 545 -16.35 1.48 30.31
N MET A 546 -15.47 0.48 30.47
CA MET A 546 -14.33 0.30 29.58
C MET A 546 -14.77 -0.01 28.14
N ASN A 547 -15.78 -0.85 27.95
CA ASN A 547 -16.36 -1.12 26.63
C ASN A 547 -16.84 0.16 25.92
N LEU A 548 -17.39 1.12 26.68
CA LEU A 548 -17.78 2.42 26.14
C LEU A 548 -16.54 3.23 25.69
N VAL A 549 -15.49 3.28 26.51
CA VAL A 549 -14.23 3.97 26.17
C VAL A 549 -13.59 3.32 24.93
N LEU A 550 -13.54 2.00 24.89
CA LEU A 550 -13.02 1.25 23.75
C LEU A 550 -13.84 1.51 22.49
N GLY A 551 -15.16 1.65 22.58
CA GLY A 551 -15.99 2.05 21.44
C GLY A 551 -15.53 3.37 20.80
N PHE A 552 -15.15 4.37 21.62
CA PHE A 552 -14.56 5.61 21.12
C PHE A 552 -13.14 5.42 20.58
N CYS A 553 -12.31 4.58 21.21
CA CYS A 553 -10.96 4.28 20.72
C CYS A 553 -10.97 3.65 19.32
N HIS A 554 -11.89 2.72 19.05
CA HIS A 554 -12.00 2.08 17.74
C HIS A 554 -12.46 3.06 16.64
N GLY A 555 -13.18 4.13 17.02
CA GLY A 555 -13.57 5.20 16.10
C GLY A 555 -12.55 6.35 15.99
N ASP A 556 -11.51 6.39 16.83
CA ASP A 556 -10.50 7.44 16.80
C ASP A 556 -9.37 7.10 15.82
N LEU A 557 -9.57 7.48 14.56
CA LEU A 557 -8.62 7.23 13.47
C LEU A 557 -7.22 7.77 13.77
N GLY A 558 -7.13 8.95 14.41
CA GLY A 558 -5.85 9.55 14.78
C GLY A 558 -5.10 8.73 15.83
N LEU A 559 -5.82 8.17 16.82
CA LEU A 559 -5.23 7.27 17.81
C LEU A 559 -4.71 5.98 17.17
N LEU A 560 -5.45 5.41 16.22
CA LEU A 560 -5.06 4.19 15.51
C LEU A 560 -3.82 4.40 14.63
N ILE A 561 -3.76 5.50 13.87
CA ILE A 561 -2.57 5.87 13.07
C ILE A 561 -1.37 6.07 13.99
N PHE A 562 -1.54 6.82 15.09
CA PHE A 562 -0.49 7.08 16.06
C PHE A 562 0.04 5.78 16.69
N ALA A 563 -0.85 4.89 17.10
CA ALA A 563 -0.49 3.59 17.64
C ALA A 563 0.26 2.73 16.63
N ARG A 564 -0.11 2.78 15.35
CA ARG A 564 0.60 2.08 14.29
C ARG A 564 2.01 2.64 14.08
N ALA A 565 2.18 3.95 14.13
CA ALA A 565 3.48 4.60 14.01
C ALA A 565 4.45 4.23 15.14
N GLN A 566 3.96 4.00 16.37
CA GLN A 566 4.79 3.55 17.50
C GLN A 566 5.53 2.24 17.24
N LEU A 567 5.03 1.37 16.36
CA LEU A 567 5.71 0.11 16.01
C LEU A 567 7.06 0.31 15.32
N PHE A 568 7.28 1.50 14.76
CA PHE A 568 8.49 1.85 14.01
C PHE A 568 9.46 2.69 14.84
N VAL A 569 9.14 2.99 16.10
CA VAL A 569 10.03 3.67 17.04
C VAL A 569 10.90 2.63 17.73
N GLY A 570 12.17 2.55 17.36
CA GLY A 570 13.15 1.59 17.90
C GLY A 570 14.58 2.09 17.80
#